data_AF-E4LIR7-F1
#
_entry.id   AF-E4LIR7-F1
#
_cell.length_a   1.000
_cell.length_b   1.000
_cell.length_c   1.000
_cell.angle_alpha   90.00
_cell.angle_beta   90.00
_cell.angle_gamma   90.00
#
_symmetry.space_group_name_H-M   'P 1'
#
loop_
_entity.id
_entity.type
_entity.pdbx_description
1 polymer ?
#
loop_
_entity_poly.entity_id
_entity_poly.type
_entity_poly.pdbx_seq_one_letter_code
_entity_poly.pdbx_strand_id
1 'polypeptide(L)'
;MNELSRISPVQPAAYNLNQTGDKNINIFNHADGVINLISPSPLQVSEQNTEQLIAIQNFSKEYYQLIVTTTEDIFTSNELIIPVDQALTPSHAPSEIYDRCAALSEAGIEELKTFPALICNENTEYHGVTDAKQRAIYGYIKRIKKEGRNIKISFCPLAVFSQQKLCENPASIYFDLNMGCALTDLNRSAWSVHKVNLFKAFDVINLSNMPRP
;
A
#
# COMPACT_ATOMS: atom_id res chain seq x y z
N MET A 1 -40.27 -67.61 14.41
CA MET A 1 -40.22 -66.24 14.94
C MET A 1 -38.87 -65.66 14.53
N ASN A 2 -38.85 -64.76 13.54
CA ASN A 2 -37.83 -63.73 13.28
C ASN A 2 -38.21 -63.08 11.94
N GLU A 3 -38.96 -61.99 12.02
CA GLU A 3 -39.27 -61.15 10.87
C GLU A 3 -38.07 -60.25 10.53
N LEU A 4 -37.71 -60.23 9.25
CA LEU A 4 -36.73 -59.32 8.67
C LEU A 4 -37.38 -57.94 8.49
N SER A 5 -36.96 -56.98 9.31
CA SER A 5 -37.37 -55.58 9.16
C SER A 5 -36.71 -54.96 7.92
N ARG A 6 -37.51 -54.54 6.94
CA ARG A 6 -37.04 -53.76 5.78
C ARG A 6 -36.60 -52.37 6.25
N ILE A 7 -35.35 -52.00 6.01
CA ILE A 7 -34.86 -50.64 6.19
C ILE A 7 -35.46 -49.78 5.06
N SER A 8 -36.29 -48.81 5.41
CA SER A 8 -36.83 -47.84 4.45
C SER A 8 -35.70 -46.96 3.89
N PRO A 9 -35.71 -46.58 2.60
CA PRO A 9 -34.76 -45.62 2.07
C PRO A 9 -34.91 -44.29 2.80
N VAL A 10 -33.80 -43.73 3.28
CA VAL A 10 -33.76 -42.37 3.83
C VAL A 10 -34.14 -41.40 2.71
N GLN A 11 -35.27 -40.72 2.89
CA GLN A 11 -35.76 -39.69 1.98
C GLN A 11 -34.74 -38.53 1.96
N PRO A 12 -34.21 -38.11 0.80
CA PRO A 12 -33.29 -36.98 0.76
C PRO A 12 -34.02 -35.73 1.23
N ALA A 13 -33.47 -35.06 2.25
CA ALA A 13 -33.97 -33.78 2.71
C ALA A 13 -33.91 -32.77 1.56
N ALA A 14 -35.04 -32.19 1.20
CA ALA A 14 -35.10 -31.10 0.24
C ALA A 14 -34.55 -29.84 0.91
N TYR A 15 -33.30 -29.48 0.61
CA TYR A 15 -32.73 -28.22 1.06
C TYR A 15 -33.15 -27.11 0.10
N ASN A 16 -34.05 -26.22 0.53
CA ASN A 16 -34.36 -25.00 -0.20
C ASN A 16 -33.20 -24.01 -0.05
N LEU A 17 -32.34 -23.91 -1.06
CA LEU A 17 -31.18 -23.02 -1.07
C LEU A 17 -31.26 -22.08 -2.26
N ASN A 18 -31.33 -20.77 -1.97
CA ASN A 18 -31.21 -19.73 -2.97
C ASN A 18 -29.76 -19.28 -3.06
N GLN A 19 -29.11 -19.62 -4.17
CA GLN A 19 -27.77 -19.16 -4.50
C GLN A 19 -27.87 -18.09 -5.58
N THR A 20 -27.57 -16.83 -5.23
CA THR A 20 -27.74 -15.67 -6.13
C THR A 20 -26.44 -15.23 -6.83
N GLY A 21 -25.33 -15.96 -6.65
CA GLY A 21 -24.03 -15.63 -7.23
C GLY A 21 -23.56 -16.65 -8.27
N ASP A 22 -23.01 -16.14 -9.37
CA ASP A 22 -22.64 -16.91 -10.59
C ASP A 22 -21.48 -17.90 -10.41
N LYS A 23 -20.75 -17.82 -9.29
CA LYS A 23 -19.52 -18.62 -9.04
C LYS A 23 -19.53 -19.39 -7.72
N ASN A 24 -20.66 -19.46 -7.02
CA ASN A 24 -20.68 -20.18 -5.75
C ASN A 24 -20.82 -21.69 -6.01
N ILE A 25 -20.16 -22.51 -5.19
CA ILE A 25 -20.27 -23.97 -5.21
C ILE A 25 -20.81 -24.39 -3.85
N ASN A 26 -21.92 -25.12 -3.85
CA ASN A 26 -22.52 -25.65 -2.63
C ASN A 26 -22.16 -27.13 -2.46
N ILE A 27 -21.72 -27.49 -1.26
CA ILE A 27 -21.35 -28.86 -0.90
C ILE A 27 -22.19 -29.28 0.31
N PHE A 28 -23.03 -30.30 0.11
CA PHE A 28 -23.78 -30.92 1.21
C PHE A 28 -22.95 -32.00 1.86
N ASN A 29 -22.66 -31.85 3.16
CA ASN A 29 -21.99 -32.89 3.92
C ASN A 29 -23.03 -33.84 4.55
N HIS A 30 -22.74 -35.15 4.53
CA HIS A 30 -23.52 -36.14 5.27
C HIS A 30 -22.95 -36.33 6.68
N ALA A 31 -23.73 -36.92 7.59
CA ALA A 31 -23.41 -37.00 9.03
C ALA A 31 -22.03 -37.62 9.36
N ASP A 32 -21.50 -38.47 8.48
CA ASP A 32 -20.19 -39.13 8.64
C ASP A 32 -19.13 -38.66 7.62
N GLY A 33 -19.40 -37.60 6.86
CA GLY A 33 -18.47 -37.08 5.87
C GLY A 33 -17.42 -36.15 6.50
N VAL A 34 -16.14 -36.41 6.21
CA VAL A 34 -15.03 -35.53 6.57
C VAL A 34 -14.67 -34.65 5.38
N ILE A 35 -14.82 -33.33 5.53
CA ILE A 35 -14.37 -32.36 4.52
C ILE A 35 -12.94 -31.93 4.86
N ASN A 36 -11.97 -32.33 4.04
CA ASN A 36 -10.61 -31.82 4.11
C ASN A 36 -10.46 -30.59 3.21
N LEU A 37 -10.55 -29.40 3.81
CA LEU A 37 -10.26 -28.14 3.14
C LEU A 37 -8.75 -27.92 3.12
N ILE A 38 -8.11 -28.28 2.00
CA ILE A 38 -6.72 -27.95 1.75
C ILE A 38 -6.71 -26.55 1.13
N SER A 39 -6.69 -25.53 1.99
CA SER A 39 -6.29 -24.20 1.54
C SER A 39 -4.82 -24.28 1.11
N PRO A 40 -4.40 -23.73 -0.05
CA PRO A 40 -3.00 -23.38 -0.21
C PRO A 40 -2.66 -22.55 1.01
N SER A 41 -1.53 -22.90 1.67
CA SER A 41 -1.08 -22.30 2.92
C SER A 41 -1.46 -20.82 2.95
N PRO A 42 -2.08 -20.32 4.02
CA PRO A 42 -2.18 -18.89 4.15
C PRO A 42 -0.74 -18.39 4.06
N LEU A 43 -0.42 -17.65 2.99
CA LEU A 43 0.46 -16.50 3.14
C LEU A 43 0.04 -15.90 4.47
N GLN A 44 0.97 -15.66 5.37
CA GLN A 44 0.70 -14.92 6.59
C GLN A 44 0.14 -13.56 6.16
N VAL A 45 -1.16 -13.51 5.90
CA VAL A 45 -1.96 -12.32 5.87
C VAL A 45 -2.04 -12.04 7.35
N SER A 46 -1.06 -11.27 7.84
CA SER A 46 -1.28 -10.47 9.04
C SER A 46 -2.70 -9.95 8.91
N GLU A 47 -3.55 -10.22 9.89
CA GLU A 47 -4.93 -9.73 9.95
C GLU A 47 -4.99 -8.41 9.20
N GLN A 48 -5.68 -8.35 8.05
CA GLN A 48 -5.83 -7.07 7.38
C GLN A 48 -6.65 -6.23 8.35
N ASN A 49 -5.93 -5.43 9.13
CA ASN A 49 -6.47 -4.66 10.22
C ASN A 49 -7.52 -3.74 9.61
N THR A 50 -8.70 -3.66 10.20
CA THR A 50 -9.78 -2.76 9.75
C THR A 50 -9.25 -1.35 9.48
N GLU A 51 -8.28 -0.89 10.27
CA GLU A 51 -7.57 0.38 10.05
C GLU A 51 -6.87 0.46 8.69
N GLN A 52 -6.18 -0.60 8.27
CA GLN A 52 -5.47 -0.67 6.99
C GLN A 52 -6.46 -0.65 5.82
N LEU A 53 -7.57 -1.40 5.93
CA LEU A 53 -8.62 -1.41 4.91
C LEU A 53 -9.26 -0.03 4.75
N ILE A 54 -9.56 0.64 5.88
CA ILE A 54 -10.10 2.01 5.88
C ILE A 54 -9.09 2.98 5.25
N ALA A 55 -7.80 2.88 5.61
CA ALA A 55 -6.76 3.73 5.03
C ALA A 55 -6.68 3.56 3.51
N ILE A 56 -6.65 2.31 3.02
CA ILE A 56 -6.60 2.02 1.58
C ILE A 56 -7.82 2.58 0.85
N GLN A 57 -9.02 2.39 1.39
CA GLN A 57 -10.26 2.92 0.79
C GLN A 57 -10.30 4.45 0.74
N ASN A 58 -9.61 5.11 1.67
CA ASN A 58 -9.54 6.57 1.76
C ASN A 58 -8.36 7.16 0.98
N PHE A 59 -7.55 6.36 0.26
CA PHE A 59 -6.43 6.93 -0.46
C PHE A 59 -6.87 7.90 -1.55
N SER A 60 -6.23 9.07 -1.54
CA SER A 60 -6.34 10.03 -2.62
C SER A 60 -5.95 9.40 -3.96
N LYS A 61 -6.78 9.66 -4.97
CA LYS A 61 -6.52 9.32 -6.37
C LYS A 61 -5.91 10.51 -7.14
N GLU A 62 -5.67 11.63 -6.47
CA GLU A 62 -5.15 12.87 -7.04
C GLU A 62 -3.73 13.21 -6.58
N TYR A 63 -3.37 12.80 -5.36
CA TYR A 63 -2.10 13.13 -4.73
C TYR A 63 -1.46 11.88 -4.14
N TYR A 64 -0.13 11.81 -4.19
CA TYR A 64 0.66 10.86 -3.41
C TYR A 64 1.88 11.55 -2.81
N GLN A 65 2.48 10.92 -1.80
CA GLN A 65 3.65 11.42 -1.10
C GLN A 65 4.89 10.64 -1.54
N LEU A 66 5.98 11.32 -1.82
CA LEU A 66 7.29 10.70 -1.96
C LEU A 66 8.16 11.14 -0.78
N ILE A 67 8.74 10.17 -0.08
CA ILE A 67 9.70 10.41 0.98
C ILE A 67 10.99 9.70 0.63
N VAL A 68 12.00 10.49 0.28
CA VAL A 68 13.37 10.03 0.08
C VAL A 68 14.15 10.36 1.33
N THR A 69 14.89 9.41 1.87
CA THR A 69 15.58 9.58 3.16
C THR A 69 16.92 8.86 3.19
N THR A 70 17.82 9.32 4.06
CA THR A 70 19.02 8.59 4.47
C THR A 70 18.83 7.84 5.80
N THR A 71 17.61 7.78 6.33
CA THR A 71 17.31 7.08 7.58
C THR A 71 17.64 5.60 7.40
N GLU A 72 18.47 5.06 8.28
CA GLU A 72 18.74 3.62 8.32
C GLU A 72 17.50 2.86 8.78
N ASP A 73 17.39 1.59 8.41
CA ASP A 73 16.36 0.69 8.95
C ASP A 73 14.89 1.08 8.68
N ILE A 74 14.58 1.87 7.64
CA ILE A 74 13.19 2.19 7.27
C ILE A 74 12.33 0.94 6.97
N PHE A 75 12.96 -0.17 6.56
CA PHE A 75 12.26 -1.43 6.26
C PHE A 75 11.93 -2.28 7.49
N THR A 76 12.49 -1.95 8.66
CA THR A 76 12.30 -2.71 9.90
C THR A 76 11.64 -1.86 10.98
N SER A 77 11.98 -0.57 11.08
CA SER A 77 11.46 0.34 12.10
C SER A 77 10.08 0.92 11.78
N ASN A 78 9.74 1.05 10.49
CA ASN A 78 8.56 1.78 10.01
C ASN A 78 8.46 3.22 10.54
N GLU A 79 9.60 3.81 10.86
CA GLU A 79 9.74 5.20 11.29
C GLU A 79 10.85 5.88 10.51
N LEU A 80 10.71 7.18 10.31
CA LEU A 80 11.76 8.00 9.73
C LEU A 80 11.76 9.40 10.31
N ILE A 81 12.88 10.10 10.14
CA ILE A 81 13.05 11.48 10.54
C ILE A 81 13.43 12.30 9.32
N ILE A 82 12.75 13.43 9.14
CA ILE A 82 13.08 14.39 8.09
C ILE A 82 13.24 15.81 8.64
N PRO A 83 14.27 16.56 8.23
CA PRO A 83 14.40 17.97 8.56
C PRO A 83 13.23 18.83 8.02
N VAL A 84 12.82 19.84 8.79
CA VAL A 84 11.72 20.74 8.40
C VAL A 84 11.98 21.54 7.13
N ASP A 85 13.25 21.79 6.78
CA ASP A 85 13.68 22.49 5.57
C ASP A 85 13.73 21.59 4.33
N GLN A 86 13.44 20.29 4.49
CA GLN A 86 13.37 19.30 3.41
C GLN A 86 11.94 18.75 3.23
N ALA A 87 11.04 19.02 4.17
CA ALA A 87 9.68 18.53 4.19
C ALA A 87 8.67 19.55 3.67
N LEU A 88 7.93 19.20 2.62
CA LEU A 88 6.79 19.96 2.11
C LEU A 88 7.13 21.44 1.86
N THR A 89 8.32 21.72 1.32
CA THR A 89 8.73 23.07 0.94
C THR A 89 7.96 23.53 -0.31
N PRO A 90 8.00 24.82 -0.68
CA PRO A 90 7.34 25.29 -1.90
C PRO A 90 7.80 24.61 -3.19
N SER A 91 9.01 24.02 -3.19
CA SER A 91 9.54 23.24 -4.33
C SER A 91 9.16 21.77 -4.29
N HIS A 92 8.63 21.27 -3.17
CA HIS A 92 8.32 19.85 -2.94
C HIS A 92 6.81 19.59 -2.81
N ALA A 93 5.95 20.61 -2.82
CA ALA A 93 4.52 20.43 -2.76
C ALA A 93 3.80 21.41 -3.70
N PRO A 94 2.72 21.00 -4.40
CA PRO A 94 1.83 21.91 -5.09
C PRO A 94 1.36 23.02 -4.16
N SER A 95 1.18 24.24 -4.68
CA SER A 95 0.80 25.41 -3.88
C SER A 95 -0.38 25.14 -2.95
N GLU A 96 -1.40 24.46 -3.45
CA GLU A 96 -2.61 24.14 -2.69
C GLU A 96 -2.37 23.16 -1.54
N ILE A 97 -1.38 22.26 -1.68
CA ILE A 97 -0.98 21.33 -0.62
C ILE A 97 -0.05 22.03 0.35
N TYR A 98 0.88 22.85 -0.15
CA TYR A 98 1.76 23.66 0.67
C TYR A 98 0.96 24.53 1.65
N ASP A 99 -0.03 25.26 1.14
CA ASP A 99 -0.84 26.19 1.92
C ASP A 99 -1.65 25.49 3.03
N ARG A 100 -2.15 24.27 2.77
CA ARG A 100 -2.96 23.51 3.73
C ARG A 100 -2.14 22.66 4.70
N CYS A 101 -1.04 22.08 4.23
CA CYS A 101 -0.37 20.99 4.93
C CYS A 101 1.04 21.32 5.44
N ALA A 102 1.77 22.27 4.84
CA ALA A 102 3.19 22.50 5.19
C ALA A 102 3.39 23.00 6.64
N ALA A 103 2.38 23.67 7.21
CA ALA A 103 2.39 24.08 8.61
C ALA A 103 2.22 22.91 9.60
N LEU A 104 1.84 21.72 9.12
CA LEU A 104 1.52 20.54 9.93
C LEU A 104 0.48 20.84 11.03
N SER A 105 -0.57 21.60 10.67
CA SER A 105 -1.77 21.74 11.50
C SER A 105 -2.47 20.38 11.64
N GLU A 106 -3.36 20.24 12.63
CA GLU A 106 -4.12 19.00 12.81
C GLU A 106 -4.87 18.60 11.53
N ALA A 107 -5.59 19.55 10.91
CA ALA A 107 -6.28 19.33 9.65
C ALA A 107 -5.32 18.96 8.51
N GLY A 108 -4.17 19.64 8.41
CA GLY A 108 -3.17 19.35 7.38
C GLY A 108 -2.54 17.96 7.55
N ILE A 109 -2.31 17.53 8.80
CA ILE A 109 -1.83 16.18 9.13
C ILE A 109 -2.87 15.13 8.74
N GLU A 110 -4.14 15.33 9.08
CA GLU A 110 -5.21 14.40 8.71
C GLU A 110 -5.38 14.32 7.19
N GLU A 111 -5.26 15.43 6.47
CA GLU A 111 -5.25 15.43 5.00
C GLU A 111 -4.07 14.62 4.45
N LEU A 112 -2.84 14.86 4.93
CA LEU A 112 -1.65 14.12 4.50
C LEU A 112 -1.76 12.60 4.74
N LYS A 113 -2.43 12.17 5.81
CA LYS A 113 -2.66 10.73 6.08
C LYS A 113 -3.55 10.05 5.04
N THR A 114 -4.35 10.82 4.28
CA THR A 114 -5.15 10.29 3.17
C THR A 114 -4.32 10.07 1.90
N PHE A 115 -3.11 10.60 1.82
CA PHE A 115 -2.28 10.44 0.62
C PHE A 115 -1.44 9.17 0.73
N PRO A 116 -1.50 8.26 -0.25
CA PRO A 116 -0.60 7.11 -0.27
C PRO A 116 0.85 7.58 -0.34
N ALA A 117 1.77 6.82 0.26
CA ALA A 117 3.17 7.18 0.36
C ALA A 117 4.07 6.16 -0.34
N LEU A 118 5.03 6.67 -1.10
CA LEU A 118 6.23 5.97 -1.53
C LEU A 118 7.40 6.41 -0.65
N ILE A 119 8.09 5.45 -0.04
CA ILE A 119 9.20 5.72 0.87
C ILE A 119 10.41 4.91 0.41
N CYS A 120 11.54 5.57 0.18
CA CYS A 120 12.75 4.90 -0.26
C CYS A 120 14.00 5.63 0.19
N ASN A 121 15.15 4.96 0.02
CA ASN A 121 16.44 5.59 0.26
C ASN A 121 16.87 6.44 -0.93
N GLU A 122 17.77 7.39 -0.68
CA GLU A 122 18.47 8.08 -1.76
C GLU A 122 19.14 7.07 -2.71
N ASN A 123 19.06 7.34 -4.02
CA ASN A 123 19.80 6.60 -5.03
C ASN A 123 21.31 6.68 -4.76
N THR A 124 21.99 5.55 -4.89
CA THR A 124 23.43 5.44 -4.64
C THR A 124 24.29 6.13 -5.68
N GLU A 125 23.76 6.36 -6.88
CA GLU A 125 24.46 6.93 -8.02
C GLU A 125 23.71 8.14 -8.59
N TYR A 126 24.43 9.01 -9.31
CA TYR A 126 23.86 10.17 -10.00
C TYR A 126 23.05 9.76 -11.24
N HIS A 127 22.34 10.73 -11.83
CA HIS A 127 21.56 10.55 -13.06
C HIS A 127 20.43 9.51 -12.94
N GLY A 128 19.86 9.37 -11.75
CA GLY A 128 18.73 8.47 -11.55
C GLY A 128 19.08 6.99 -11.57
N VAL A 129 20.37 6.66 -11.45
CA VAL A 129 20.81 5.27 -11.38
C VAL A 129 20.53 4.74 -9.97
N THR A 130 19.71 3.70 -9.92
CA THR A 130 19.30 3.03 -8.69
C THR A 130 19.94 1.65 -8.65
N ASP A 131 20.60 1.30 -7.55
CA ASP A 131 21.20 -0.02 -7.36
C ASP A 131 20.11 -1.10 -7.31
N ALA A 132 20.38 -2.27 -7.91
CA ALA A 132 19.41 -3.36 -8.06
C ALA A 132 18.88 -3.92 -6.72
N LYS A 133 19.57 -3.66 -5.62
CA LYS A 133 19.16 -4.05 -4.27
C LYS A 133 18.28 -2.99 -3.60
N GLN A 134 18.24 -1.76 -4.12
CA GLN A 134 17.41 -0.71 -3.55
C GLN A 134 15.94 -1.03 -3.75
N ARG A 135 15.18 -0.83 -2.67
CA ARG A 135 13.76 -1.12 -2.60
C ARG A 135 13.00 0.16 -2.31
N ALA A 136 11.76 0.21 -2.76
CA ALA A 136 10.80 1.23 -2.38
C ALA A 136 9.64 0.58 -1.61
N ILE A 137 9.18 1.28 -0.58
CA ILE A 137 8.01 0.93 0.22
C ILE A 137 6.83 1.70 -0.34
N TYR A 138 5.74 0.99 -0.62
CA TYR A 138 4.42 1.57 -0.80
C TYR A 138 3.65 1.41 0.51
N GLY A 139 3.07 2.48 1.04
CA GLY A 139 2.40 2.47 2.33
C GLY A 139 1.57 3.71 2.60
N TYR A 140 1.29 3.96 3.88
CA TYR A 140 0.61 5.17 4.34
C TYR A 140 1.18 5.67 5.66
N ILE A 141 1.07 6.97 5.88
CA ILE A 141 1.55 7.61 7.10
C ILE A 141 0.54 7.39 8.22
N LYS A 142 1.01 6.90 9.38
CA LYS A 142 0.19 6.72 10.59
C LYS A 142 0.26 7.93 11.52
N ARG A 143 1.44 8.52 11.68
CA ARG A 143 1.66 9.61 12.63
C ARG A 143 2.73 10.57 12.10
N ILE A 144 2.48 11.87 12.29
CA ILE A 144 3.43 12.94 12.00
C ILE A 144 3.60 13.73 13.30
N LYS A 145 4.85 13.95 13.72
CA LYS A 145 5.17 14.75 14.90
C LYS A 145 6.35 15.67 14.63
N LYS A 146 6.13 16.97 14.74
CA LYS A 146 7.21 17.98 14.68
C LYS A 146 7.91 18.09 16.03
N GLU A 147 9.23 17.93 16.04
CA GLU A 147 10.10 18.06 17.21
C GLU A 147 11.26 19.01 16.86
N GLY A 148 11.10 20.29 17.19
CA GLY A 148 12.08 21.32 16.84
C GLY A 148 12.23 21.49 15.33
N ARG A 149 13.43 21.19 14.81
CA ARG A 149 13.75 21.24 13.37
C ARG A 149 13.57 19.90 12.65
N ASN A 150 13.08 18.88 13.35
CA ASN A 150 12.87 17.55 12.79
C ASN A 150 11.38 17.21 12.79
N ILE A 151 10.97 16.39 11.84
CA ILE A 151 9.65 15.80 11.75
C ILE A 151 9.83 14.29 11.83
N LYS A 152 9.23 13.66 12.84
CA LYS A 152 9.16 12.21 12.98
C LYS A 152 7.90 11.71 12.31
N ILE A 153 8.06 10.72 11.43
CA ILE A 153 6.97 10.10 10.69
C ILE A 153 6.98 8.62 11.03
N SER A 154 5.84 8.08 11.48
CA SER A 154 5.62 6.63 11.52
C SER A 154 4.64 6.25 10.43
N PHE A 155 4.87 5.12 9.78
CA PHE A 155 4.11 4.67 8.63
C PHE A 155 3.75 3.19 8.74
N CYS A 156 2.90 2.74 7.82
CA CYS A 156 2.53 1.34 7.66
C CYS A 156 2.86 0.89 6.24
N PRO A 157 3.81 -0.05 6.06
CA PRO A 157 4.08 -0.66 4.78
C PRO A 157 2.88 -1.50 4.29
N LEU A 158 2.54 -1.34 3.02
CA LEU A 158 1.54 -2.16 2.32
C LEU A 158 2.20 -3.13 1.35
N ALA A 159 3.27 -2.68 0.67
CA ALA A 159 4.05 -3.50 -0.24
C ALA A 159 5.47 -2.97 -0.38
N VAL A 160 6.38 -3.82 -0.86
CA VAL A 160 7.77 -3.45 -1.17
C VAL A 160 8.09 -3.91 -2.59
N PHE A 161 8.72 -3.06 -3.39
CA PHE A 161 9.09 -3.34 -4.77
C PHE A 161 10.50 -2.81 -5.10
N SER A 162 11.03 -3.15 -6.28
CA SER A 162 12.33 -2.63 -6.73
C SER A 162 12.23 -1.12 -6.99
N GLN A 163 13.13 -0.34 -6.39
CA GLN A 163 13.14 1.12 -6.56
C GLN A 163 13.45 1.51 -8.02
N GLN A 164 14.17 0.66 -8.78
CA GLN A 164 14.48 0.87 -10.19
C GLN A 164 13.22 1.11 -11.04
N LYS A 165 12.09 0.52 -10.66
CA LYS A 165 10.81 0.72 -11.36
C LYS A 165 10.33 2.17 -11.36
N LEU A 166 10.78 3.00 -10.42
CA LEU A 166 10.46 4.44 -10.40
C LEU A 166 11.24 5.21 -11.47
N CYS A 167 12.42 4.69 -11.85
CA CYS A 167 13.34 5.33 -12.79
C CYS A 167 13.10 4.88 -14.25
N GLU A 168 12.43 3.75 -14.45
CA GLU A 168 12.14 3.20 -15.79
C GLU A 168 11.31 4.19 -16.63
N ASN A 169 11.57 4.24 -17.93
CA ASN A 169 10.71 4.97 -18.86
C ASN A 169 9.59 4.03 -19.35
N PRO A 170 8.30 4.44 -19.35
CA PRO A 170 7.80 5.80 -19.09
C PRO A 170 7.40 6.08 -17.63
N ALA A 171 7.69 5.18 -16.69
CA ALA A 171 7.26 5.25 -15.29
C ALA A 171 7.52 6.60 -14.64
N SER A 172 8.75 7.12 -14.74
CA SER A 172 9.14 8.39 -14.10
C SER A 172 8.22 9.56 -14.46
N ILE A 173 7.67 9.59 -15.67
CA ILE A 173 6.70 10.60 -16.11
C ILE A 173 5.36 10.44 -15.37
N TYR A 174 4.89 9.20 -15.18
CA TYR A 174 3.62 8.92 -14.50
C TYR A 174 3.70 9.11 -12.99
N PHE A 175 4.89 8.94 -12.40
CA PHE A 175 5.16 9.30 -11.02
C PHE A 175 5.49 10.79 -10.85
N ASP A 176 5.55 11.59 -11.93
CA ASP A 176 5.96 13.00 -11.86
C ASP A 176 7.32 13.19 -11.17
N LEU A 177 8.28 12.33 -11.56
CA LEU A 177 9.65 12.36 -11.08
C LEU A 177 10.56 13.03 -12.09
N ASN A 178 11.32 14.02 -11.63
CA ASN A 178 12.37 14.64 -12.42
C ASN A 178 13.62 13.74 -12.47
N MET A 179 13.66 12.88 -13.48
CA MET A 179 14.79 11.99 -13.76
C MET A 179 15.75 12.54 -14.83
N GLY A 180 15.48 13.74 -15.37
CA GLY A 180 16.27 14.34 -16.45
C GLY A 180 17.56 15.06 -15.98
N CYS A 181 17.72 15.22 -14.67
CA CYS A 181 18.84 15.92 -14.04
C CYS A 181 19.89 14.94 -13.47
N ALA A 182 21.11 15.44 -13.25
CA ALA A 182 22.14 14.67 -12.53
C ALA A 182 21.76 14.37 -11.08
N LEU A 183 21.06 15.31 -10.44
CA LEU A 183 20.40 15.13 -9.14
C LEU A 183 18.91 15.00 -9.42
N THR A 184 18.37 13.78 -9.31
CA THR A 184 16.95 13.51 -9.48
C THR A 184 16.20 13.67 -8.16
N ASP A 185 14.87 13.60 -8.21
CA ASP A 185 14.03 13.58 -7.01
C ASP A 185 14.37 12.42 -6.07
N LEU A 186 14.98 11.35 -6.59
CA LEU A 186 15.42 10.18 -5.82
C LEU A 186 16.85 10.32 -5.28
N ASN A 187 17.59 11.36 -5.64
CA ASN A 187 18.98 11.59 -5.19
C ASN A 187 19.08 12.55 -3.99
N ARG A 188 17.96 13.09 -3.50
CA ARG A 188 17.96 14.05 -2.41
C ARG A 188 16.88 13.74 -1.40
N SER A 189 17.27 13.69 -0.14
CA SER A 189 16.34 13.56 0.97
C SER A 189 15.34 14.71 0.97
N ALA A 190 14.07 14.35 0.87
CA ALA A 190 12.95 15.26 0.79
C ALA A 190 11.66 14.52 1.09
N TRP A 191 10.66 15.25 1.58
CA TRP A 191 9.28 14.79 1.60
C TRP A 191 8.49 15.72 0.70
N SER A 192 8.01 15.16 -0.41
CA SER A 192 7.23 15.84 -1.42
C SER A 192 5.84 15.25 -1.56
N VAL A 193 4.96 16.04 -2.17
CA VAL A 193 3.64 15.63 -2.62
C VAL A 193 3.57 15.86 -4.11
N HIS A 194 3.09 14.87 -4.86
CA HIS A 194 2.96 14.94 -6.31
C HIS A 194 1.49 14.85 -6.69
N LYS A 195 1.06 15.66 -7.65
CA LYS A 195 -0.33 15.74 -8.12
C LYS A 195 -0.59 14.75 -9.25
N VAL A 196 -0.44 13.47 -8.94
CA VAL A 196 -0.69 12.38 -9.88
C VAL A 196 -1.45 11.23 -9.22
N ASN A 197 -2.16 10.48 -10.06
CA ASN A 197 -2.80 9.25 -9.62
C ASN A 197 -1.76 8.12 -9.54
N LEU A 198 -1.29 7.82 -8.33
CA LEU A 198 -0.31 6.78 -8.05
C LEU A 198 -0.72 5.41 -8.63
N PHE A 199 -2.01 5.08 -8.59
CA PHE A 199 -2.51 3.77 -9.02
C PHE A 199 -2.42 3.61 -10.54
N LYS A 200 -2.64 4.68 -11.31
CA LYS A 200 -2.37 4.67 -12.75
C LYS A 200 -0.88 4.50 -13.04
N ALA A 201 -0.01 5.11 -12.25
CA ALA A 201 1.43 4.93 -12.39
C ALA A 201 1.84 3.47 -12.12
N PHE A 202 1.25 2.80 -11.14
CA PHE A 202 1.47 1.36 -10.90
C PHE A 202 1.05 0.48 -12.07
N ASP A 203 -0.07 0.78 -12.73
CA ASP A 203 -0.52 -0.01 -13.88
C ASP A 203 0.49 0.07 -15.05
N VAL A 204 1.13 1.23 -15.28
CA VAL A 204 2.15 1.42 -16.33
C VAL A 204 3.39 0.54 -16.13
N ILE A 205 3.77 0.27 -14.88
CA ILE A 205 4.95 -0.55 -14.54
C ILE A 205 4.62 -1.99 -14.13
N ASN A 206 3.42 -2.46 -14.49
CA ASN A 206 2.94 -3.80 -14.19
C ASN A 206 2.99 -4.14 -12.69
N LEU A 207 2.63 -3.19 -11.82
CA LEU A 207 2.44 -3.39 -10.39
C LEU A 207 0.95 -3.52 -10.04
N SER A 208 0.25 -4.38 -10.77
CA SER A 208 -1.21 -4.51 -10.72
C SER A 208 -1.75 -5.12 -9.41
N ASN A 209 -0.90 -5.73 -8.60
CA ASN A 209 -1.28 -6.37 -7.34
C ASN A 209 -1.16 -5.43 -6.12
N MET A 210 -0.90 -4.13 -6.33
CA MET A 210 -0.80 -3.17 -5.24
C MET A 210 -2.18 -2.89 -4.61
N PRO A 211 -2.28 -2.86 -3.27
CA PRO A 211 -3.50 -2.42 -2.58
C PRO A 211 -3.93 -1.03 -3.05
N ARG A 212 -5.22 -0.83 -3.33
CA ARG A 212 -5.76 0.41 -3.90
C ARG A 212 -7.25 0.58 -3.53
N PRO A 213 -7.78 1.81 -3.50
CA PRO A 213 -9.20 2.07 -3.27
C PRO A 213 -10.11 1.65 -4.42
#